data_AF-A0AA37VPS9-F1
#
_entry.id   AF-A0AA37VPS9-F1
#
_cell.length_a   1.000
_cell.length_b   1.000
_cell.length_c   1.000
_cell.angle_alpha   90.00
_cell.angle_beta   90.00
_cell.angle_gamma   90.00
#
_symmetry.space_group_name_H-M   'P 1'
#
loop_
_entity.id
_entity.type
_entity.pdbx_description
1 polymer ?
#
loop_
_entity_poly.entity_id
_entity_poly.type
_entity_poly.pdbx_seq_one_letter_code
_entity_poly.pdbx_strand_id
1 'polypeptide(L)'
;MGMIDMTSACARTANVLAAVTDDQLDRSTPCSKLALRELMAHVGGLGVAFAAAARKEFGELTDGPPGDGGYHLEGGWRESYRRIWPASPRRGATPARGTG
;
A
#
# COMPACT_ATOMS: atom_id res chain seq x y z
N MET A 1 6.57 24.56 -5.03
CA MET A 1 6.64 23.18 -4.53
C MET A 1 5.61 22.37 -5.29
N GLY A 2 6.01 21.46 -6.18
CA GLY A 2 5.05 20.65 -6.95
C GLY A 2 4.32 19.67 -6.03
N MET A 3 3.03 19.44 -6.28
CA MET A 3 2.24 18.42 -5.58
C MET A 3 2.88 17.05 -5.78
N ILE A 4 3.09 16.30 -4.70
CA ILE A 4 3.60 14.93 -4.77
C ILE A 4 2.46 14.03 -5.27
N ASP A 5 2.62 13.43 -6.44
CA ASP A 5 1.70 12.41 -6.97
C ASP A 5 2.18 11.01 -6.60
N MET A 6 1.36 10.30 -5.80
CA MET A 6 1.63 8.93 -5.37
C MET A 6 0.94 7.88 -6.24
N THR A 7 0.17 8.26 -7.25
CA THR A 7 -0.68 7.35 -8.04
C THR A 7 0.12 6.20 -8.64
N SER A 8 1.26 6.50 -9.27
CA SER A 8 2.15 5.49 -9.86
C SER A 8 2.74 4.55 -8.80
N ALA A 9 3.17 5.09 -7.66
CA ALA A 9 3.72 4.31 -6.56
C ALA A 9 2.67 3.34 -6.00
N CYS A 10 1.47 3.84 -5.69
CA CYS A 10 0.35 3.03 -5.20
C CYS A 10 -0.03 1.91 -6.19
N ALA A 11 -0.11 2.22 -7.48
CA ALA A 11 -0.42 1.22 -8.51
C ALA A 11 0.64 0.11 -8.62
N ARG A 12 1.93 0.45 -8.52
CA ARG A 12 3.01 -0.54 -8.52
C ARG A 12 2.97 -1.41 -7.27
N THR A 13 2.73 -0.82 -6.10
CA THR A 13 2.55 -1.56 -4.84
C THR A 13 1.37 -2.53 -4.93
N ALA A 14 0.22 -2.10 -5.47
CA ALA A 14 -0.94 -2.96 -5.69
C ALA A 14 -0.62 -4.19 -6.55
N ASN A 15 0.15 -4.00 -7.63
CA ASN A 15 0.57 -5.09 -8.50
C ASN A 15 1.50 -6.10 -7.79
N VAL A 16 2.41 -5.63 -6.94
CA VAL A 16 3.27 -6.50 -6.13
C VAL A 16 2.41 -7.32 -5.16
N LEU A 17 1.50 -6.67 -4.42
CA LEU A 17 0.63 -7.34 -3.45
C LEU A 17 -0.27 -8.39 -4.08
N ALA A 18 -0.75 -8.13 -5.31
CA ALA A 18 -1.56 -9.10 -6.06
C ALA A 18 -0.78 -10.38 -6.44
N ALA A 19 0.55 -10.30 -6.54
CA ALA A 19 1.41 -11.43 -6.89
C ALA A 19 1.97 -12.19 -5.68
N VAL A 20 1.80 -11.67 -4.45
CA VAL A 20 2.27 -12.34 -3.23
C VAL A 20 1.47 -13.62 -3.02
N THR A 21 2.13 -14.74 -2.76
CA THR A 21 1.49 -16.02 -2.44
C THR A 21 1.55 -16.31 -0.94
N ASP A 22 0.72 -17.23 -0.45
CA ASP A 22 0.62 -17.49 0.99
C ASP A 22 1.91 -18.10 1.56
N ASP A 23 2.67 -18.88 0.77
CA ASP A 23 3.99 -19.41 1.16
C ASP A 23 5.08 -18.33 1.34
N GLN A 24 4.81 -17.10 0.90
CA GLN A 24 5.75 -15.98 1.02
C GLN A 24 5.52 -15.16 2.29
N LEU A 25 4.38 -15.33 2.96
CA LEU A 25 3.94 -14.48 4.07
C LEU A 25 4.91 -14.48 5.25
N ASP A 26 5.61 -15.59 5.47
CA ASP A 26 6.55 -15.76 6.58
C ASP A 26 8.00 -15.44 6.18
N ARG A 27 8.25 -15.04 4.93
CA ARG A 27 9.60 -14.71 4.48
C ARG A 27 10.10 -13.41 5.11
N SER A 28 11.39 -13.38 5.42
CA SER A 28 12.10 -12.19 5.88
C SER A 28 12.10 -11.11 4.81
N THR A 29 11.99 -9.86 5.23
CA THR A 29 12.17 -8.70 4.35
C THR A 29 13.47 -7.97 4.69
N PRO A 30 13.97 -7.06 3.83
CA PRO A 30 15.07 -6.17 4.21
C PRO A 30 14.76 -5.30 5.45
N CYS A 31 13.48 -5.11 5.78
CA CYS A 31 13.06 -4.63 7.09
C CYS A 31 13.13 -5.79 8.09
N SER A 32 14.29 -5.95 8.75
CA SER A 32 14.57 -7.10 9.61
C SER A 32 13.62 -7.27 10.81
N LYS A 33 12.81 -6.25 11.12
CA LYS A 33 11.83 -6.27 12.20
C LYS A 33 10.50 -6.93 11.83
N LEU A 34 10.19 -7.04 10.53
CA LEU A 34 8.87 -7.46 10.06
C LEU A 34 8.98 -8.58 9.02
N ALA A 35 8.25 -9.67 9.24
CA ALA A 35 7.97 -10.64 8.19
C ALA A 35 7.09 -9.99 7.10
N LEU A 36 7.03 -10.61 5.91
CA LEU A 36 6.26 -10.05 4.79
C LEU A 36 4.80 -9.77 5.17
N ARG A 37 4.14 -10.70 5.90
CA ARG A 37 2.76 -10.51 6.39
C ARG A 37 2.58 -9.25 7.23
N GLU A 38 3.53 -8.98 8.12
CA GLU A 38 3.48 -7.83 9.04
C GLU A 38 3.78 -6.53 8.30
N LEU A 39 4.73 -6.56 7.35
CA LEU A 39 5.02 -5.42 6.50
C LEU A 39 3.81 -5.03 5.64
N MET A 40 3.12 -6.02 5.07
CA MET A 40 1.91 -5.78 4.28
C MET A 40 0.77 -5.24 5.14
N ALA A 41 0.57 -5.78 6.34
CA ALA A 41 -0.42 -5.27 7.29
C ALA A 41 -0.13 -3.81 7.68
N HIS A 42 1.13 -3.50 7.97
CA HIS A 42 1.59 -2.16 8.32
C HIS A 42 1.33 -1.15 7.20
N VAL A 43 1.77 -1.45 5.97
CA VAL A 43 1.63 -0.55 4.81
C VAL A 43 0.16 -0.34 4.43
N GLY A 44 -0.67 -1.39 4.52
CA GLY A 44 -2.12 -1.28 4.30
C GLY A 44 -2.81 -0.39 5.34
N GLY A 45 -2.49 -0.56 6.63
CA GLY A 45 -3.01 0.28 7.71
C GLY A 45 -2.65 1.76 7.54
N LEU A 46 -1.40 2.06 7.19
CA LEU A 46 -0.95 3.42 6.90
C LEU A 46 -1.71 4.06 5.73
N GLY A 47 -2.04 3.29 4.69
CA GLY A 47 -2.84 3.79 3.57
C GLY A 47 -4.21 4.30 4.01
N VAL A 48 -4.87 3.59 4.93
CA VAL A 48 -6.17 3.99 5.50
C VAL A 48 -6.02 5.21 6.40
N ALA A 49 -5.03 5.21 7.31
CA ALA A 49 -4.76 6.31 8.22
C ALA A 49 -4.46 7.63 7.48
N PHE A 50 -3.61 7.59 6.44
CA PHE A 50 -3.31 8.79 5.65
C PHE A 50 -4.48 9.26 4.81
N ALA A 51 -5.33 8.35 4.31
CA ALA A 51 -6.56 8.75 3.62
C ALA A 51 -7.53 9.48 4.57
N ALA A 52 -7.69 8.99 5.80
CA ALA A 52 -8.49 9.65 6.84
C ALA A 52 -7.90 11.03 7.21
N ALA A 53 -6.59 11.10 7.44
CA ALA A 53 -5.89 12.36 7.72
C ALA A 53 -6.05 13.39 6.59
N ALA A 54 -5.95 12.95 5.32
CA ALA A 54 -6.16 13.83 4.16
C ALA A 54 -7.60 14.38 4.08
N ARG A 55 -8.58 13.60 4.55
CA ARG A 55 -9.99 14.01 4.67
C ARG A 55 -10.28 14.81 5.94
N LYS A 56 -9.30 14.96 6.83
CA LYS A 56 -9.43 15.59 8.16
C LYS A 56 -10.40 14.83 9.09
N GLU A 57 -10.48 13.52 8.90
CA GLU A 57 -11.24 12.60 9.75
C GLU A 57 -10.34 12.17 10.92
N PHE A 58 -10.28 12.98 11.96
CA PHE A 58 -9.46 12.71 13.14
C PHE A 58 -10.12 11.68 14.07
N GLY A 59 -9.31 10.85 14.72
CA GLY A 59 -9.75 9.81 15.65
C GLY A 59 -8.71 8.70 15.81
N GLU A 60 -9.15 7.50 16.18
CA GLU A 60 -8.27 6.36 16.48
C GLU A 60 -7.24 6.05 15.37
N LEU A 61 -7.60 6.26 14.10
CA LEU A 61 -6.70 6.05 12.95
C LEU A 61 -5.61 7.12 12.80
N THR A 62 -5.74 8.29 13.44
CA THR A 62 -4.85 9.45 13.28
C THR A 62 -4.20 9.93 14.57
N ASP A 63 -4.74 9.53 15.73
CA ASP A 63 -4.42 10.11 17.03
C ASP A 63 -3.27 9.40 17.76
N GLY A 64 -2.46 8.63 17.02
CA GLY A 64 -1.31 7.93 17.57
C GLY A 64 -0.22 7.66 16.54
N PRO A 65 1.04 7.49 16.98
CA PRO A 65 2.10 7.03 16.10
C PRO A 65 1.81 5.61 15.61
N PRO A 66 2.32 5.21 14.43
CA PRO A 66 2.34 3.81 14.06
C PRO A 66 3.10 3.01 15.13
N GLY A 67 2.60 1.81 15.46
CA GLY A 67 3.29 0.90 16.40
C GLY A 67 4.64 0.41 15.85
N ASP A 68 5.34 -0.46 16.59
CA ASP A 68 6.67 -0.98 16.19
C ASP A 68 6.67 -2.46 15.75
N GLY A 69 5.50 -3.12 15.72
CA GLY A 69 5.37 -4.54 15.36
C GLY A 69 4.04 -5.13 15.79
N GLY A 70 3.87 -6.45 15.60
CA GLY A 70 2.64 -7.16 15.94
C GLY A 70 1.47 -6.88 14.99
N TYR A 71 1.75 -6.38 13.79
CA TYR A 71 0.71 -6.09 12.81
C TYR A 71 0.08 -7.38 12.29
N HIS A 72 -1.23 -7.49 12.49
CA HIS A 72 -1.98 -8.64 12.03
C HIS A 72 -2.47 -8.44 10.60
N LEU A 73 -2.17 -9.39 9.72
CA LEU A 73 -2.71 -9.40 8.36
C LEU A 73 -4.07 -10.11 8.40
N GLU A 74 -5.14 -9.33 8.27
CA GLU A 74 -6.51 -9.82 8.34
C GLU A 74 -6.83 -10.92 7.32
N GLY A 75 -7.72 -11.84 7.71
CA GLY A 75 -8.33 -12.77 6.78
C GLY A 75 -9.03 -12.04 5.63
N GLY A 76 -8.75 -12.44 4.38
CA GLY A 76 -9.33 -11.77 3.20
C GLY A 76 -8.65 -10.45 2.81
N TRP A 77 -7.46 -10.15 3.34
CA TRP A 77 -6.67 -8.95 3.02
C TRP A 77 -6.56 -8.64 1.53
N ARG A 78 -6.51 -9.67 0.67
CA ARG A 78 -6.41 -9.53 -0.80
C ARG A 78 -7.58 -8.74 -1.38
N GLU A 79 -8.78 -9.03 -0.92
CA GLU A 79 -9.99 -8.35 -1.38
C GLU A 79 -10.06 -6.93 -0.83
N SER A 80 -9.74 -6.76 0.46
CA SER A 80 -9.66 -5.43 1.07
C SER A 80 -8.64 -4.54 0.38
N TYR A 81 -7.45 -5.06 0.06
CA TYR A 81 -6.37 -4.33 -0.60
C TYR A 81 -6.71 -4.00 -2.05
N ARG A 82 -7.35 -4.92 -2.77
CA ARG A 82 -7.85 -4.66 -4.12
C ARG A 82 -8.87 -3.51 -4.16
N ARG A 83 -9.72 -3.40 -3.14
CA ARG A 83 -10.73 -2.34 -3.03
C ARG A 83 -10.12 -0.97 -2.73
N ILE A 84 -9.14 -0.90 -1.84
CA ILE A 84 -8.50 0.37 -1.45
C ILE A 84 -7.40 0.80 -2.44
N TRP A 85 -6.71 -0.16 -3.06
CA TRP A 85 -5.63 0.04 -4.03
C TRP A 85 -5.93 -0.71 -5.32
N PRO A 86 -6.83 -0.17 -6.16
CA PRO A 86 -7.08 -0.75 -7.46
C PRO A 86 -5.78 -0.74 -8.27
N ALA A 87 -5.38 -1.92 -8.75
CA ALA A 87 -4.26 -2.03 -9.66
C ALA A 87 -4.53 -1.16 -10.90
N SER A 88 -3.55 -0.37 -11.32
CA SER A 88 -3.65 0.30 -12.61
C SER A 88 -3.63 -0.77 -13.71
N PRO A 89 -4.55 -0.71 -14.70
CA PRO A 89 -4.36 -1.53 -15.90
C PRO A 89 -2.98 -1.21 -16.47
N ARG A 90 -2.17 -2.23 -16.80
CA ARG A 90 -0.85 -2.02 -17.40
C ARG A 90 -1.00 -1.09 -18.61
N ARG A 91 -0.66 0.19 -18.45
CA ARG A 91 -0.56 1.11 -19.57
C ARG A 91 0.78 0.79 -20.24
N GLY A 92 0.71 0.05 -21.33
CA GLY A 92 1.81 -0.03 -22.28
C GLY A 92 2.06 1.33 -22.90
N ALA A 93 3.35 1.65 -23.05
CA ALA A 93 3.96 2.67 -23.90
C ALA A 93 3.66 4.16 -23.63
N THR A 94 4.77 4.89 -23.50
CA THR A 94 5.01 6.33 -23.49
C THR A 94 3.97 7.16 -24.26
N PRO A 95 3.48 8.29 -23.72
CA PRO A 95 2.74 9.24 -24.53
C PRO A 95 3.66 9.77 -25.63
N ALA A 96 3.26 9.57 -26.89
CA ALA A 96 3.97 10.15 -28.03
C ALA A 96 4.15 11.65 -27.77
N ARG A 97 5.42 12.07 -27.76
CA ARG A 97 5.81 13.47 -27.77
C ARG A 97 5.19 14.10 -29.01
N GLY A 98 4.20 14.96 -28.83
CA GLY A 98 3.68 15.78 -29.92
C GLY A 98 4.80 16.65 -30.46
N THR A 99 5.08 16.52 -31.74
CA THR A 99 5.87 17.45 -32.54
C THR A 99 5.07 17.73 -33.81
N GLY A 100 4.79 19.01 -34.06
CA GLY A 100 4.19 19.51 -35.30
C GLY A 100 2.89 20.22 -35.06
#